data_AF-K1U7W4-F1
#
_entry.id   AF-K1U7W4-F1
#
_cell.length_a   1.000
_cell.length_b   1.000
_cell.length_c   1.000
_cell.angle_alpha   90.00
_cell.angle_beta   90.00
_cell.angle_gamma   90.00
#
_symmetry.space_group_name_H-M   'P 1'
#
loop_
_entity.id
_entity.type
_entity.pdbx_description
1 polymer ?
#
loop_
_entity_poly.entity_id
_entity_poly.type
_entity_poly.pdbx_seq_one_letter_code
_entity_poly.pdbx_strand_id
1 'polypeptide(L)' 'MSGEKAHTLGYSNVMYLDAAEHKYIEECGAANFFGIKEGKYITPKSQSVLPSITNMSLRQIARDMGLEVEERHI' A
#
# COMPACT_ATOMS: atom_id res chain seq x y z
N MET A 1 20.43 6.92 2.94
CA MET A 1 18.96 7.10 2.97
C MET A 1 18.27 5.73 3.12
N SER A 2 16.98 5.66 3.47
CA SER A 2 16.27 4.40 3.75
C SER A 2 16.34 3.39 2.60
N GLY A 3 16.14 3.85 1.35
CA GLY A 3 16.23 3.00 0.16
C GLY A 3 17.61 2.36 -0.04
N GLU A 4 18.69 3.15 0.04
CA GLU A 4 20.08 2.65 -0.06
C GLU A 4 20.39 1.58 1.00
N LYS A 5 19.91 1.78 2.24
CA LYS A 5 20.08 0.82 3.33
C LYS A 5 19.38 -0.50 3.01
N ALA A 6 18.15 -0.46 2.51
CA ALA A 6 17.41 -1.66 2.12
C ALA A 6 18.13 -2.44 1.00
N HIS A 7 18.61 -1.73 -0.02
CA HIS A 7 19.38 -2.37 -1.10
C HIS A 7 20.69 -2.98 -0.60
N THR A 8 21.40 -2.31 0.31
CA THR A 8 22.64 -2.84 0.91
C THR A 8 22.38 -4.13 1.70
N LEU A 9 21.19 -4.23 2.32
CA LEU A 9 20.73 -5.41 3.05
C LEU A 9 20.13 -6.51 2.13
N GLY A 10 20.14 -6.30 0.80
CA GLY A 10 19.66 -7.29 -0.18
C GLY A 10 18.17 -7.22 -0.50
N TYR A 11 17.45 -6.19 -0.03
CA TYR A 11 16.03 -6.00 -0.34
C TYR A 11 15.83 -5.20 -1.62
N SER A 12 14.72 -5.47 -2.32
CA SER A 12 14.35 -4.78 -3.56
C SER A 12 13.78 -3.38 -3.33
N ASN A 13 13.12 -3.14 -2.20
CA ASN A 13 12.51 -1.85 -1.87
C ASN A 13 12.27 -1.73 -0.36
N VAL A 14 11.91 -0.53 0.10
CA VAL A 14 11.49 -0.23 1.47
C VAL A 14 9.98 -0.26 1.61
N MET A 15 9.51 -0.69 2.78
CA MET A 15 8.13 -0.49 3.21
C MET A 15 8.09 0.67 4.20
N TYR A 16 7.26 1.67 3.93
CA TYR A 16 6.97 2.76 4.84
C TYR A 16 5.76 2.40 5.69
N LEU A 17 5.89 2.65 6.98
CA LEU A 17 4.83 2.51 7.97
C LEU A 17 4.36 3.91 8.39
N ASP A 18 3.21 3.95 9.05
CA ASP A 18 2.69 5.17 9.65
C ASP A 18 3.73 5.79 10.60
N ALA A 19 3.91 7.11 10.53
CA ALA A 19 4.96 7.80 11.28
C ALA A 19 4.65 7.92 12.79
N ALA A 20 3.40 7.69 13.20
CA ALA A 20 2.94 7.90 14.57
C ALA A 20 3.25 6.70 15.47
N GLU A 21 2.94 5.49 15.00
CA GLU A 21 3.03 4.25 15.75
C GLU A 21 3.99 3.23 15.11
N HIS A 22 4.45 3.45 13.87
CA HIS A 22 5.27 2.49 13.09
C HIS A 22 4.67 1.08 13.08
N LYS A 23 3.35 0.99 12.90
CA LYS A 23 2.59 -0.26 13.02
C LYS A 23 1.82 -0.63 11.76
N TYR A 24 1.32 0.36 11.02
CA TYR A 24 0.47 0.15 9.85
C TYR A 24 1.22 0.46 8.57
N ILE A 25 1.00 -0.35 7.53
CA ILE A 25 1.62 -0.16 6.21
C ILE A 25 1.01 1.05 5.51
N GLU A 26 1.85 1.89 4.90
CA GLU A 26 1.40 3.01 4.06
C GLU A 26 1.84 2.85 2.60
N GLU A 27 3.15 2.69 2.35
CA GLU A 27 3.71 2.68 1.00
C GLU A 27 4.88 1.71 0.82
N CYS A 28 5.16 1.34 -0.43
CA CYS A 28 6.30 0.54 -0.84
C CYS A 28 7.21 1.38 -1.75
N GLY A 29 8.23 2.01 -1.16
CA GLY A 29 9.08 2.97 -1.85
C GLY A 29 8.27 4.16 -2.39
N ALA A 30 8.18 4.28 -3.72
CA ALA A 30 7.41 5.33 -4.41
C ALA A 30 6.06 4.83 -4.97
N ALA A 31 5.57 3.68 -4.49
CA ALA A 31 4.31 3.08 -4.90
C ALA A 31 3.39 2.86 -3.69
N ASN A 32 2.08 2.97 -3.90
CA ASN A 32 1.14 2.47 -2.89
C ASN A 32 1.21 0.95 -2.77
N PHE A 33 0.66 0.44 -1.68
CA PHE A 33 0.46 -0.97 -1.42
C PHE A 33 -1.01 -1.37 -1.55
N PHE A 34 -1.28 -2.55 -2.08
CA PHE A 34 -2.57 -3.24 -1.92
C PHE A 34 -2.33 -4.74 -1.81
N GLY A 35 -3.27 -5.45 -1.17
CA GLY A 35 -3.28 -6.90 -1.07
C GLY A 35 -4.62 -7.47 -1.47
N ILE A 36 -4.62 -8.70 -1.99
CA ILE A 36 -5.84 -9.47 -2.22
C ILE A 36 -5.94 -10.55 -1.15
N LYS A 37 -7.01 -10.54 -0.36
CA LYS A 37 -7.25 -11.55 0.68
C LYS A 37 -8.73 -11.87 0.75
N GLU A 38 -9.07 -13.16 0.77
CA GLU A 38 -10.46 -13.62 0.94
C GLU A 38 -11.45 -12.96 -0.05
N GLY A 39 -11.02 -12.76 -1.31
CA GLY A 39 -11.84 -12.11 -2.34
C GLY A 39 -11.99 -10.59 -2.18
N LYS A 40 -11.17 -9.95 -1.34
CA LYS A 40 -11.19 -8.51 -1.10
C LYS A 40 -9.91 -7.84 -1.58
N TYR A 41 -10.05 -6.69 -2.20
CA TYR A 41 -8.97 -5.75 -2.47
C TYR A 41 -8.80 -4.85 -1.25
N ILE A 42 -7.65 -4.92 -0.59
CA ILE A 42 -7.38 -4.21 0.66
C ILE A 42 -6.21 -3.25 0.42
N THR A 43 -6.41 -1.97 0.71
CA THR A 43 -5.38 -0.93 0.58
C THR A 43 -5.33 -0.07 1.86
N PRO A 44 -4.16 0.47 2.24
CA PRO A 44 -4.04 1.39 3.37
C PRO A 44 -5.00 2.57 3.26
N LYS A 45 -5.54 2.99 4.41
CA LYS A 45 -6.30 4.22 4.57
C LYS A 45 -5.60 5.13 5.58
N SER A 46 -4.85 6.11 5.09
CA SER A 46 -4.19 7.11 5.92
C SER A 46 -4.14 8.46 5.18
N GLN A 47 -4.03 9.56 5.93
CA GLN A 47 -3.89 10.89 5.33
C GLN A 47 -2.48 11.14 4.75
N SER A 48 -1.48 10.37 5.19
CA SER A 48 -0.10 10.46 4.67
C SER A 48 0.15 9.61 3.42
N VAL A 49 -0.75 8.69 3.08
CA VAL A 49 -0.66 7.89 1.85
C VAL A 49 -0.92 8.79 0.64
N LEU A 50 -0.01 8.77 -0.33
CA LEU A 50 -0.14 9.53 -1.55
C LEU A 50 -1.38 9.08 -2.34
N PRO A 51 -2.26 10.00 -2.79
CA PRO A 51 -3.46 9.68 -3.55
C PRO A 51 -3.11 9.25 -4.99
N SER A 52 -2.74 7.98 -5.18
CA SER A 52 -2.35 7.46 -6.49
C SER A 52 -3.52 7.27 -7.43
N ILE A 53 -3.33 7.76 -8.68
CA ILE A 53 -4.23 7.49 -9.79
C ILE A 53 -4.27 6.00 -10.11
N THR A 54 -3.13 5.30 -10.08
CA THR A 54 -3.07 3.87 -10.39
C THR A 54 -3.87 3.05 -9.37
N ASN A 55 -3.71 3.31 -8.07
CA ASN A 55 -4.48 2.60 -7.04
C ASN A 55 -5.97 2.93 -7.16
N MET A 56 -6.33 4.19 -7.40
CA MET A 56 -7.72 4.58 -7.67
C MET A 56 -8.33 3.80 -8.85
N SER A 57 -7.62 3.68 -9.97
CA SER A 57 -8.06 2.91 -11.13
C SER A 57 -8.19 1.41 -10.84
N LEU A 58 -7.21 0.82 -10.14
CA LEU A 58 -7.23 -0.60 -9.78
C LEU A 58 -8.40 -0.94 -8.85
N ARG A 59 -8.71 -0.06 -7.89
CA ARG A 59 -9.88 -0.21 -7.03
C ARG A 59 -11.19 -0.20 -7.82
N GLN A 60 -11.30 0.65 -8.84
CA GLN A 60 -12.48 0.66 -9.70
C GLN A 60 -12.61 -0.67 -10.45
N ILE A 61 -11.53 -1.12 -11.10
CA ILE A 61 -11.50 -2.41 -11.82
C ILE A 61 -11.84 -3.57 -10.87
N ALA A 62 -11.31 -3.56 -9.64
CA ALA A 62 -11.63 -4.58 -8.64
C ALA A 62 -13.14 -4.65 -8.33
N ARG A 63 -13.80 -3.50 -8.17
CA ARG A 63 -15.27 -3.45 -7.99
C ARG A 63 -16.00 -3.98 -9.21
N ASP A 64 -15.56 -3.61 -10.41
CA ASP A 64 -16.17 -4.05 -11.67
C ASP A 64 -16.02 -5.57 -11.86
N MET A 65 -14.96 -6.16 -11.31
CA MET A 65 -14.73 -7.61 -11.26
C MET A 65 -15.47 -8.32 -10.11
N GLY A 66 -16.27 -7.60 -9.32
CA GLY A 66 -17.06 -8.16 -8.22
C GLY A 66 -16.29 -8.36 -6.91
N LEU A 67 -15.08 -7.79 -6.77
CA LEU A 67 -14.35 -7.80 -5.50
C LEU A 67 -14.86 -6.69 -4.57
N GLU A 68 -14.90 -6.99 -3.27
CA GLU A 68 -15.09 -5.96 -2.25
C GLU A 68 -13.79 -5.15 -2.10
N VAL A 69 -13.90 -3.82 -2.01
CA VAL A 69 -12.75 -2.91 -1.83
C VAL A 69 -12.78 -2.33 -0.43
N GLU A 70 -11.77 -2.64 0.38
CA GLU A 70 -11.58 -2.14 1.72
C GLU A 70 -10.42 -1.14 1.79
N GLU A 71 -10.70 0.04 2.33
CA GLU A 71 -9.70 1.00 2.75
C GLU A 71 -9.62 0.99 4.28
N ARG A 72 -8.52 0.45 4.83
CA ARG A 72 -8.35 0.34 6.29
C ARG A 72 -6.88 0.34 6.69
N HIS A 73 -6.61 0.51 7.98
CA HIS A 73 -5.29 0.23 8.54
C HIS A 73 -4.99 -1.27 8.41
N ILE A 74 -3.78 -1.58 7.95
CA ILE A 74 -3.27 -2.94 7.70
C ILE A 74 -1.87 -3.12 8.26
#